data_AF-A0A256YQC8-F1
#
_entry.id   AF-A0A256YQC8-F1
#
_cell.length_a   1.000
_cell.length_b   1.000
_cell.length_c   1.000
_cell.angle_alpha   90.00
_cell.angle_beta   90.00
_cell.angle_gamma   90.00
#
_symmetry.space_group_name_H-M   'P 1'
#
loop_
_entity.id
_entity.type
_entity.pdbx_description
1 polymer ?
#
loop_
_entity_poly.entity_id
_entity_poly.type
_entity_poly.pdbx_seq_one_letter_code
_entity_poly.pdbx_strand_id
1 'polypeptide(L)'
;MYPKELPDLFKGSQLITFGRYSGSGDSLITLRGRIGDKEKTFTYEATFPRQNPRNEFIPRLWATRKIGYLLDEIRLHGEEKELIDEIIELSLKYGIMTPYTSFLVEVDTEYGRPVRKEETRNLFDSILHKGEFWAPTGTGAVRSAEKTKELKSSDVYETGSERVKSIGTKTFYYKDDVWTDNSYSSEMKTTDIVYGSETYFQMLKDYPEIGKYLSLGKKVKFCLGNECFNIGEHGATTSTVTIPSTTTTIQEGEEKPDVLSQTLLIVGSIVIICAGILIWSRIRE
;
A
#
# COMPACT_ATOMS: atom_id res chain seq x y z
N MET A 1 -4.64 12.94 -6.27
CA MET A 1 -5.13 13.01 -4.88
C MET A 1 -6.55 12.46 -4.87
N TYR A 2 -6.96 11.78 -3.80
CA TYR A 2 -8.28 11.18 -3.64
C TYR A 2 -8.85 11.43 -2.22
N PRO A 3 -10.17 11.67 -2.07
CA PRO A 3 -11.16 11.77 -3.14
C PRO A 3 -10.92 12.99 -4.07
N LYS A 4 -11.45 12.93 -5.30
CA LYS A 4 -11.31 14.01 -6.29
C LYS A 4 -12.12 15.24 -5.91
N GLU A 5 -13.27 15.01 -5.32
CA GLU A 5 -14.14 16.02 -4.73
C GLU A 5 -14.10 15.87 -3.21
N LEU A 6 -13.85 16.97 -2.50
CA LEU A 6 -13.83 16.97 -1.04
C LEU A 6 -15.26 17.19 -0.53
N PRO A 7 -15.74 16.34 0.40
CA PRO A 7 -17.06 16.50 0.98
C PRO A 7 -17.11 17.68 1.96
N ASP A 8 -18.33 18.09 2.33
CA ASP A 8 -18.55 18.99 3.44
C ASP A 8 -18.09 18.35 4.77
N LEU A 9 -17.39 19.14 5.60
CA LEU A 9 -16.88 18.71 6.89
C LEU A 9 -17.81 19.16 8.02
N PHE A 10 -18.42 18.19 8.69
CA PHE A 10 -19.31 18.41 9.84
C PHE A 10 -18.57 18.22 11.17
N LYS A 11 -19.13 18.78 12.25
CA LYS A 11 -18.58 18.59 13.61
C LYS A 11 -18.51 17.10 13.95
N GLY A 12 -17.33 16.64 14.36
CA GLY A 12 -17.07 15.23 14.70
C GLY A 12 -16.72 14.34 13.51
N SER A 13 -16.72 14.86 12.27
CA SER A 13 -16.25 14.13 11.09
C SER A 13 -14.76 14.37 10.85
N GLN A 14 -14.13 13.47 10.08
CA GLN A 14 -12.74 13.58 9.66
C GLN A 14 -12.67 13.53 8.14
N LEU A 15 -11.84 14.41 7.55
CA LEU A 15 -11.48 14.37 6.15
C LEU A 15 -10.07 13.78 6.01
N ILE A 16 -9.98 12.64 5.31
CA ILE A 16 -8.71 11.98 5.02
C ILE A 16 -8.51 12.02 3.50
N THR A 17 -7.34 12.50 3.05
CA THR A 17 -6.98 12.55 1.64
C THR A 17 -5.65 11.85 1.38
N PHE A 18 -5.56 11.11 0.28
CA PHE A 18 -4.33 10.45 -0.14
C PHE A 18 -3.84 10.99 -1.48
N GLY A 19 -2.54 11.21 -1.61
CA GLY A 19 -1.91 11.72 -2.82
C GLY A 19 -0.52 11.13 -3.03
N ARG A 20 -0.07 11.19 -4.29
CA ARG A 20 1.32 10.91 -4.66
C ARG A 20 1.99 12.22 -5.01
N TYR A 21 3.19 12.44 -4.50
CA TYR A 21 4.04 13.57 -4.83
C TYR A 21 5.28 13.10 -5.58
N SER A 22 5.95 14.04 -6.25
CA SER A 22 7.27 13.85 -6.86
C SER A 22 8.25 14.84 -6.24
N GLY A 23 9.50 14.41 -6.05
CA GLY A 23 10.52 15.21 -5.37
C GLY A 23 10.55 14.96 -3.86
N SER A 24 11.28 15.82 -3.14
CA SER A 24 11.40 15.75 -1.69
C SER A 24 11.76 17.09 -1.09
N GLY A 25 11.34 17.33 0.16
CA GLY A 25 11.67 18.53 0.91
C GLY A 25 10.49 19.02 1.74
N ASP A 26 10.69 20.15 2.41
CA ASP A 26 9.64 20.81 3.18
C ASP A 26 8.71 21.58 2.26
N SER A 27 7.42 21.52 2.53
CA SER A 27 6.40 22.19 1.75
C SER A 27 5.19 22.57 2.61
N LEU A 28 4.46 23.58 2.15
CA LEU A 28 3.24 24.02 2.80
C LEU A 28 2.03 23.30 2.18
N ILE A 29 1.25 22.63 3.02
CA ILE A 29 -0.06 22.11 2.67
C ILE A 29 -1.09 23.20 3.00
N THR A 30 -1.83 23.65 1.99
CA THR A 30 -2.88 24.65 2.17
C THR A 30 -4.25 24.01 1.98
N LEU A 31 -5.10 24.07 3.01
CA LEU A 31 -6.51 23.70 2.96
C LEU A 31 -7.36 24.96 2.89
N ARG A 32 -8.18 25.08 1.83
CA ARG A 32 -9.13 26.18 1.66
C ARG A 32 -10.55 25.63 1.61
N GLY A 33 -11.47 26.38 2.18
CA GLY A 33 -12.89 26.06 2.16
C GLY A 33 -13.71 27.23 2.67
N ARG A 34 -15.01 26.99 2.87
CA ARG A 34 -15.96 27.99 3.33
C ARG A 34 -16.65 27.51 4.61
N ILE A 35 -16.83 28.40 5.57
CA ILE A 35 -17.62 28.18 6.78
C ILE A 35 -18.73 29.22 6.80
N GLY A 36 -19.98 28.79 6.53
CA GLY A 36 -21.08 29.72 6.23
C GLY A 36 -20.78 30.49 4.94
N ASP A 37 -20.72 31.82 5.02
CA ASP A 37 -20.37 32.70 3.88
C ASP A 37 -18.91 33.19 3.90
N LYS A 38 -18.09 32.69 4.83
CA LYS A 38 -16.70 33.16 5.01
C LYS A 38 -15.71 32.15 4.46
N GLU A 39 -14.80 32.61 3.61
CA GLU A 39 -13.64 31.80 3.23
C GLU A 39 -12.71 31.61 4.42
N LYS A 40 -12.14 30.40 4.51
CA LYS A 40 -11.17 30.03 5.52
C LYS A 40 -10.01 29.29 4.86
N THR A 41 -8.80 29.69 5.24
CA THR A 41 -7.56 29.03 4.82
C THR A 41 -6.83 28.53 6.06
N PHE A 42 -6.34 27.29 5.99
CA PHE A 42 -5.43 26.67 6.94
C PHE A 42 -4.16 26.27 6.21
N THR A 43 -3.02 26.54 6.83
CA THR A 43 -1.70 26.21 6.27
C THR A 43 -0.96 25.34 7.26
N TYR A 44 -0.38 24.25 6.77
CA TYR A 44 0.36 23.27 7.56
C TYR A 44 1.74 23.07 6.94
N GLU A 45 2.76 23.03 7.76
CA GLU A 45 4.11 22.65 7.34
C GLU A 45 4.21 21.12 7.30
N ALA A 46 4.76 20.58 6.22
CA ALA A 46 4.95 19.15 6.06
C ALA A 46 6.27 18.85 5.34
N THR A 47 6.98 17.83 5.82
CA THR A 47 8.16 17.29 5.16
C THR A 47 7.77 16.11 4.28
N PHE A 48 8.16 16.15 3.02
CA PHE A 48 7.95 15.08 2.04
C PHE A 48 9.28 14.36 1.78
N PRO A 49 9.61 13.29 2.52
CA PRO A 49 10.88 12.58 2.33
C PRO A 49 10.88 11.76 1.04
N ARG A 50 12.04 11.39 0.50
CA ARG A 50 12.10 10.48 -0.66
C ARG A 50 11.63 9.06 -0.32
N GLN A 51 11.89 8.62 0.91
CA GLN A 51 11.50 7.32 1.43
C GLN A 51 11.02 7.47 2.87
N ASN A 52 9.99 6.73 3.24
CA ASN A 52 9.46 6.72 4.60
C ASN A 52 9.13 5.29 5.04
N PRO A 53 10.10 4.55 5.61
CA PRO A 53 9.89 3.17 6.04
C PRO A 53 8.92 3.04 7.22
N ARG A 54 8.63 4.14 7.95
CA ARG A 54 7.62 4.10 9.04
C ARG A 54 6.19 4.08 8.51
N ASN A 55 5.98 4.59 7.30
CA ASN A 55 4.66 4.81 6.70
C ASN A 55 4.45 3.97 5.43
N GLU A 56 4.99 2.75 5.39
CA GLU A 56 4.92 1.83 4.24
C GLU A 56 3.49 1.41 3.85
N PHE A 57 2.51 1.60 4.74
CA PHE A 57 1.10 1.30 4.50
C PHE A 57 0.39 2.38 3.65
N ILE A 58 0.87 3.63 3.65
CA ILE A 58 0.22 4.76 2.96
C ILE A 58 0.10 4.55 1.44
N PRO A 59 1.14 4.10 0.71
CA PRO A 59 1.04 3.87 -0.73
C PRO A 59 -0.09 2.91 -1.12
N ARG A 60 -0.35 1.91 -0.27
CA ARG A 60 -1.40 0.92 -0.50
C ARG A 60 -2.80 1.49 -0.25
N LEU A 61 -2.98 2.30 0.79
CA LEU A 61 -4.24 3.03 1.02
C LEU A 61 -4.55 3.97 -0.15
N TRP A 62 -3.53 4.69 -0.64
CA TRP A 62 -3.65 5.51 -1.84
C TRP A 62 -4.11 4.69 -3.05
N ALA A 63 -3.47 3.53 -3.31
CA ALA A 63 -3.80 2.67 -4.43
C ALA A 63 -5.22 2.11 -4.33
N THR A 64 -5.64 1.71 -3.12
CA THR A 64 -7.00 1.19 -2.84
C THR A 64 -8.06 2.23 -3.18
N ARG A 65 -7.89 3.47 -2.70
CA ARG A 65 -8.82 4.56 -3.01
C ARG A 65 -8.80 4.96 -4.48
N LYS A 66 -7.64 4.93 -5.13
CA LYS A 66 -7.53 5.17 -6.56
C LYS A 66 -8.27 4.11 -7.37
N ILE A 67 -8.09 2.83 -7.07
CA ILE A 67 -8.81 1.73 -7.70
C ILE A 67 -10.32 1.91 -7.53
N GLY A 68 -10.78 2.22 -6.31
CA GLY A 68 -12.20 2.49 -6.06
C GLY A 68 -12.75 3.63 -6.91
N TYR A 69 -11.97 4.71 -7.11
CA TYR A 69 -12.34 5.78 -8.04
C TYR A 69 -12.44 5.27 -9.48
N LEU A 70 -11.43 4.57 -9.99
CA LEU A 70 -11.40 4.07 -11.38
C LEU A 70 -12.54 3.09 -11.66
N LEU A 71 -12.89 2.22 -10.71
CA LEU A 71 -14.04 1.32 -10.83
C LEU A 71 -15.36 2.08 -10.94
N ASP A 72 -15.50 3.20 -10.23
CA ASP A 72 -16.69 4.04 -10.30
C ASP A 72 -16.78 4.78 -11.64
N GLU A 73 -15.65 5.28 -12.17
CA GLU A 73 -15.60 5.88 -13.51
C GLU A 73 -16.04 4.87 -14.58
N ILE A 74 -15.54 3.64 -14.51
CA ILE A 74 -15.94 2.57 -15.44
C ILE A 74 -17.44 2.27 -15.33
N ARG A 75 -17.98 2.27 -14.10
CA ARG A 75 -19.41 2.02 -13.89
C ARG A 75 -20.30 3.14 -14.45
N LEU A 76 -19.83 4.38 -14.39
CA LEU A 76 -20.58 5.57 -14.85
C LEU A 76 -20.44 5.83 -16.35
N HIS A 77 -19.28 5.51 -16.92
CA HIS A 77 -18.91 5.94 -18.28
C HIS A 77 -18.59 4.78 -19.23
N GLY A 78 -18.51 3.55 -18.72
CA GLY A 78 -18.15 2.36 -19.49
C GLY A 78 -16.66 2.02 -19.40
N GLU A 79 -16.30 0.88 -19.97
CA GLU A 79 -14.93 0.38 -19.95
C GLU A 79 -14.04 1.11 -20.96
N GLU A 80 -12.90 1.61 -20.46
CA GLU A 80 -11.80 2.11 -21.27
C GLU A 80 -10.53 1.32 -20.97
N LYS A 81 -9.76 0.99 -22.01
CA LYS A 81 -8.53 0.19 -21.89
C LYS A 81 -7.54 0.80 -20.89
N GLU A 82 -7.42 2.11 -20.88
CA GLU A 82 -6.50 2.85 -20.02
C GLU A 82 -6.87 2.73 -18.53
N LEU A 83 -8.17 2.81 -18.21
CA LEU A 83 -8.67 2.64 -16.84
C LEU A 83 -8.45 1.20 -16.35
N ILE A 84 -8.76 0.22 -17.21
CA ILE A 84 -8.56 -1.21 -16.90
C ILE A 84 -7.08 -1.52 -16.68
N ASP A 85 -6.21 -1.08 -17.60
CA ASP A 85 -4.76 -1.30 -17.51
C ASP A 85 -4.18 -0.68 -16.23
N GLU A 86 -4.68 0.49 -15.82
CA GLU A 86 -4.28 1.14 -14.58
C GLU A 86 -4.77 0.40 -13.32
N ILE A 87 -6.02 -0.10 -13.32
CA ILE A 87 -6.53 -0.93 -12.22
C ILE A 87 -5.68 -2.20 -12.10
N ILE A 88 -5.40 -2.89 -13.20
CA ILE A 88 -4.57 -4.10 -13.22
C ILE A 88 -3.18 -3.79 -12.65
N GLU A 89 -2.52 -2.72 -13.11
CA GLU A 89 -1.17 -2.38 -12.64
C GLU A 89 -1.15 -2.10 -11.13
N LEU A 90 -2.09 -1.30 -10.63
CA LEU A 90 -2.17 -0.99 -9.20
C LEU A 90 -2.50 -2.25 -8.38
N SER A 91 -3.41 -3.07 -8.87
CA SER A 91 -3.82 -4.32 -8.22
C SER A 91 -2.67 -5.30 -8.10
N LEU A 92 -1.91 -5.52 -9.19
CA LEU A 92 -0.74 -6.41 -9.18
C LEU A 92 0.37 -5.86 -8.28
N LYS A 93 0.65 -4.56 -8.37
CA LYS A 93 1.71 -3.90 -7.60
C LYS A 93 1.45 -3.96 -6.10
N TYR A 94 0.23 -3.63 -5.69
CA TYR A 94 -0.13 -3.51 -4.28
C TYR A 94 -0.89 -4.74 -3.75
N GLY A 95 -1.05 -5.79 -4.56
CA GLY A 95 -1.76 -7.02 -4.17
C GLY A 95 -3.24 -6.83 -3.91
N ILE A 96 -3.85 -5.78 -4.47
CA ILE A 96 -5.24 -5.42 -4.21
C ILE A 96 -6.14 -6.28 -5.08
N MET A 97 -7.06 -7.00 -4.46
CA MET A 97 -8.07 -7.76 -5.19
C MET A 97 -9.16 -6.85 -5.72
N THR A 98 -9.39 -6.96 -7.02
CA THR A 98 -10.44 -6.25 -7.74
C THR A 98 -11.17 -7.25 -8.63
N PRO A 99 -12.34 -6.89 -9.19
CA PRO A 99 -12.96 -7.70 -10.22
C PRO A 99 -11.97 -8.04 -11.36
N TYR A 100 -11.15 -7.07 -11.76
CA TYR A 100 -10.11 -7.22 -12.79
C TYR A 100 -8.90 -8.05 -12.38
N THR A 101 -8.78 -8.45 -11.11
CA THR A 101 -7.65 -9.23 -10.58
C THR A 101 -8.09 -10.39 -9.69
N SER A 102 -9.35 -10.81 -9.77
CA SER A 102 -9.89 -11.96 -9.02
C SER A 102 -9.15 -13.27 -9.33
N PHE A 103 -8.54 -13.38 -10.52
CA PHE A 103 -7.65 -14.48 -10.88
C PHE A 103 -6.40 -14.57 -10.00
N LEU A 104 -6.00 -13.52 -9.24
CA LEU A 104 -4.85 -13.59 -8.32
C LEU A 104 -4.96 -14.75 -7.29
N VAL A 105 -6.16 -15.33 -7.15
CA VAL A 105 -6.43 -16.51 -6.33
C VAL A 105 -6.38 -17.83 -7.12
N GLU A 106 -6.60 -17.78 -8.45
CA GLU A 106 -6.92 -18.93 -9.30
C GLU A 106 -5.86 -19.28 -10.35
N VAL A 107 -4.90 -18.39 -10.70
CA VAL A 107 -3.93 -18.72 -11.76
C VAL A 107 -2.74 -19.52 -11.25
N ASP A 108 -2.58 -20.70 -11.83
CA ASP A 108 -1.37 -21.49 -11.80
C ASP A 108 -0.35 -20.96 -12.84
N THR A 109 0.33 -19.86 -12.52
CA THR A 109 1.50 -19.43 -13.30
C THR A 109 2.78 -19.86 -12.60
N GLU A 110 3.91 -19.89 -13.31
CA GLU A 110 5.23 -20.22 -12.73
C GLU A 110 5.54 -19.46 -11.42
N TYR A 111 5.01 -18.24 -11.23
CA TYR A 111 5.26 -17.39 -10.05
C TYR A 111 4.02 -17.10 -9.19
N GLY A 112 2.86 -17.72 -9.47
CA GLY A 112 1.60 -17.42 -8.77
C GLY A 112 0.99 -16.04 -9.09
N ARG A 113 1.41 -15.42 -10.20
CA ARG A 113 0.89 -14.17 -10.77
C ARG A 113 1.00 -14.17 -12.30
N PRO A 114 0.08 -13.57 -13.07
CA PRO A 114 0.29 -13.39 -14.51
C PRO A 114 1.51 -12.50 -14.77
N VAL A 115 2.34 -12.93 -15.72
CA VAL A 115 3.66 -12.35 -15.98
C VAL A 115 3.53 -11.11 -16.87
N ARG A 116 2.47 -11.01 -17.68
CA ARG A 116 2.25 -9.91 -18.63
C ARG A 116 0.84 -9.31 -18.52
N LYS A 117 0.76 -7.98 -18.61
CA LYS A 117 -0.52 -7.22 -18.60
C LYS A 117 -1.52 -7.74 -19.64
N GLU A 118 -1.05 -8.14 -20.81
CA GLU A 118 -1.89 -8.66 -21.90
C GLU A 118 -2.47 -10.05 -21.59
N GLU A 119 -1.68 -10.94 -20.97
CA GLU A 119 -2.16 -12.24 -20.50
C GLU A 119 -3.21 -12.07 -19.41
N THR A 120 -2.97 -11.14 -18.48
CA THR A 120 -3.92 -10.74 -17.45
C THR A 120 -5.25 -10.27 -18.04
N ARG A 121 -5.19 -9.43 -19.07
CA ARG A 121 -6.38 -8.88 -19.74
C ARG A 121 -7.15 -9.96 -20.50
N ASN A 122 -6.46 -10.82 -21.24
CA ASN A 122 -7.09 -11.91 -21.99
C ASN A 122 -7.70 -12.95 -21.04
N LEU A 123 -7.02 -13.24 -19.93
CA LEU A 123 -7.55 -14.10 -18.87
C LEU A 123 -8.80 -13.48 -18.24
N PHE A 124 -8.77 -12.17 -17.95
CA PHE A 124 -9.94 -11.42 -17.51
C PHE A 124 -11.10 -11.54 -18.51
N ASP A 125 -10.85 -11.26 -19.79
CA ASP A 125 -11.86 -11.33 -20.85
C ASP A 125 -12.49 -12.73 -20.92
N SER A 126 -11.70 -13.78 -20.65
CA SER A 126 -12.16 -15.17 -20.65
C SER A 126 -12.92 -15.62 -19.39
N ILE A 127 -12.57 -15.10 -18.20
CA ILE A 127 -13.15 -15.53 -16.91
C ILE A 127 -14.39 -14.69 -16.55
N LEU A 128 -14.38 -13.39 -16.83
CA LEU A 128 -15.27 -12.41 -16.17
C LEU A 128 -16.33 -11.79 -17.09
N HIS A 129 -16.40 -12.18 -18.35
CA HIS A 129 -17.45 -11.76 -19.29
C HIS A 129 -18.89 -12.24 -18.92
N LYS A 130 -19.10 -12.74 -17.69
CA LYS A 130 -20.41 -13.13 -17.16
C LYS A 130 -20.63 -12.58 -15.75
N GLY A 131 -21.15 -11.36 -15.66
CA GLY A 131 -22.57 -11.24 -15.30
C GLY A 131 -23.03 -10.75 -13.92
N GLU A 132 -22.17 -10.33 -12.98
CA GLU A 132 -22.69 -9.77 -11.70
C GLU A 132 -22.14 -8.40 -11.31
N PHE A 133 -20.84 -8.13 -11.47
CA PHE A 133 -20.24 -6.88 -11.00
C PHE A 133 -20.63 -5.66 -11.87
N TRP A 134 -20.86 -5.89 -13.16
CA TRP A 134 -21.23 -4.86 -14.16
C TRP A 134 -22.73 -4.83 -14.45
N ALA A 135 -23.55 -5.47 -13.62
CA ALA A 135 -24.99 -5.41 -13.78
C ALA A 135 -25.46 -3.94 -13.67
N PRO A 136 -26.18 -3.40 -14.67
CA PRO A 136 -26.61 -2.00 -14.64
C PRO A 136 -27.67 -1.74 -13.57
N THR A 137 -28.39 -2.77 -13.12
CA THR A 137 -29.43 -2.70 -12.09
C THR A 137 -29.51 -4.00 -11.28
N GLY A 138 -30.35 -4.02 -10.23
CA GLY A 138 -30.60 -5.21 -9.42
C GLY A 138 -29.56 -5.44 -8.32
N THR A 139 -29.53 -6.67 -7.80
CA THR A 139 -28.67 -7.06 -6.67
C THR A 139 -27.18 -6.94 -7.00
N GLY A 140 -26.78 -7.22 -8.24
CA GLY A 140 -25.40 -7.05 -8.71
C GLY A 140 -24.95 -5.58 -8.68
N ALA A 141 -25.81 -4.66 -9.14
CA ALA A 141 -25.52 -3.22 -9.15
C ALA A 141 -25.33 -2.65 -7.73
N VAL A 142 -26.16 -3.08 -6.78
CA VAL A 142 -26.06 -2.65 -5.37
C VAL A 142 -24.75 -3.16 -4.74
N ARG A 143 -24.46 -4.45 -4.87
CA ARG A 143 -23.25 -5.07 -4.34
C ARG A 143 -21.98 -4.44 -4.93
N SER A 144 -21.98 -4.16 -6.23
CA SER A 144 -20.88 -3.49 -6.92
C SER A 144 -20.66 -2.06 -6.42
N ALA A 145 -21.75 -1.30 -6.22
CA ALA A 145 -21.70 0.04 -5.65
C ALA A 145 -21.14 0.04 -4.22
N GLU A 146 -21.58 -0.89 -3.37
CA GLU A 146 -21.08 -1.06 -2.01
C GLU A 146 -19.58 -1.35 -1.99
N LYS A 147 -19.13 -2.34 -2.76
CA LYS A 147 -17.70 -2.71 -2.86
C LYS A 147 -16.84 -1.55 -3.36
N THR A 148 -17.32 -0.81 -4.35
CA THR A 148 -16.63 0.35 -4.91
C THR A 148 -16.53 1.47 -3.88
N LYS A 149 -17.60 1.71 -3.12
CA LYS A 149 -17.63 2.67 -2.01
C LYS A 149 -16.64 2.29 -0.92
N GLU A 150 -16.60 1.02 -0.51
CA GLU A 150 -15.64 0.50 0.48
C GLU A 150 -14.20 0.79 0.08
N LEU A 151 -13.84 0.56 -1.20
CA LEU A 151 -12.51 0.87 -1.71
C LEU A 151 -12.21 2.38 -1.70
N LYS A 152 -13.19 3.21 -2.09
CA LYS A 152 -13.05 4.69 -2.11
C LYS A 152 -12.89 5.30 -0.71
N SER A 153 -13.51 4.70 0.31
CA SER A 153 -13.47 5.17 1.70
C SER A 153 -12.57 4.35 2.61
N SER A 154 -11.81 3.38 2.08
CA SER A 154 -10.95 2.51 2.88
C SER A 154 -9.87 3.31 3.60
N ASP A 155 -9.80 3.08 4.92
CA ASP A 155 -8.75 3.54 5.82
C ASP A 155 -7.86 2.39 6.33
N VAL A 156 -8.28 1.15 6.04
CA VAL A 156 -7.57 -0.09 6.38
C VAL A 156 -7.60 -1.02 5.17
N TYR A 157 -6.50 -1.70 4.91
CA TYR A 157 -6.40 -2.74 3.90
C TYR A 157 -6.44 -4.13 4.54
N GLU A 158 -7.34 -4.99 4.05
CA GLU A 158 -7.35 -6.41 4.35
C GLU A 158 -7.12 -7.21 3.06
N THR A 159 -6.22 -8.19 3.10
CA THR A 159 -6.02 -9.11 1.97
C THR A 159 -7.10 -10.20 2.04
N GLY A 160 -7.85 -10.38 0.96
CA GLY A 160 -8.96 -11.35 0.92
C GLY A 160 -8.55 -12.81 0.72
N SER A 161 -7.25 -13.15 0.74
CA SER A 161 -6.73 -14.50 0.45
C SER A 161 -5.49 -14.82 1.26
N GLU A 162 -5.45 -16.04 1.79
CA GLU A 162 -4.27 -16.59 2.46
C GLU A 162 -3.08 -16.78 1.52
N ARG A 163 -3.31 -16.82 0.19
CA ARG A 163 -2.27 -16.97 -0.84
C ARG A 163 -1.60 -15.66 -1.25
N VAL A 164 -2.15 -14.51 -0.83
CA VAL A 164 -1.59 -13.19 -1.13
C VAL A 164 -1.35 -12.47 0.18
N LYS A 165 -0.08 -12.30 0.55
CA LYS A 165 0.32 -11.54 1.74
C LYS A 165 0.98 -10.24 1.37
N SER A 166 0.93 -9.31 2.30
CA SER A 166 1.29 -7.94 2.08
C SER A 166 2.10 -7.46 3.25
N ILE A 167 3.39 -7.27 3.02
CA ILE A 167 4.37 -7.03 4.06
C ILE A 167 5.09 -5.73 3.73
N GLY A 168 4.74 -4.67 4.46
CA GLY A 168 5.19 -3.33 4.11
C GLY A 168 4.70 -2.90 2.74
N THR A 169 5.62 -2.44 1.89
CA THR A 169 5.33 -2.06 0.50
C THR A 169 5.32 -3.24 -0.46
N LYS A 170 5.73 -4.44 -0.03
CA LYS A 170 5.82 -5.63 -0.88
C LYS A 170 4.56 -6.47 -0.82
N THR A 171 4.30 -7.12 -1.93
CA THR A 171 3.23 -8.10 -2.09
C THR A 171 3.87 -9.45 -2.37
N PHE A 172 3.47 -10.47 -1.63
CA PHE A 172 3.97 -11.83 -1.74
C PHE A 172 2.84 -12.76 -2.17
N TYR A 173 3.14 -13.64 -3.10
CA TYR A 173 2.24 -14.67 -3.63
C TYR A 173 2.73 -16.05 -3.19
N TYR A 174 1.83 -16.90 -2.70
CA TYR A 174 2.15 -18.26 -2.27
C TYR A 174 1.79 -19.28 -3.33
N LYS A 175 2.79 -20.04 -3.76
CA LYS A 175 2.65 -21.12 -4.73
C LYS A 175 3.74 -22.17 -4.55
N ASP A 176 3.40 -23.44 -4.72
CA ASP A 176 4.34 -24.57 -4.72
C ASP A 176 5.24 -24.61 -3.48
N ASP A 177 4.65 -24.29 -2.33
CA ASP A 177 5.34 -24.17 -1.03
C ASP A 177 6.37 -23.03 -0.93
N VAL A 178 6.30 -22.03 -1.83
CA VAL A 178 7.21 -20.88 -1.86
C VAL A 178 6.44 -19.57 -1.81
N TRP A 179 6.86 -18.65 -0.96
CA TRP A 179 6.43 -17.25 -1.01
C TRP A 179 7.28 -16.47 -1.99
N THR A 180 6.68 -15.81 -2.97
CA THR A 180 7.39 -15.06 -4.01
C THR A 180 6.96 -13.60 -4.01
N ASP A 181 7.93 -12.70 -3.84
CA ASP A 181 7.77 -11.26 -3.97
C ASP A 181 7.35 -10.86 -5.39
N ASN A 182 6.40 -9.93 -5.49
CA ASN A 182 5.96 -9.37 -6.75
C ASN A 182 7.08 -8.70 -7.57
N SER A 183 8.19 -8.23 -6.97
CA SER A 183 9.31 -7.74 -7.77
C SER A 183 10.20 -8.83 -8.36
N TYR A 184 10.03 -10.09 -7.97
CA TYR A 184 10.85 -11.21 -8.43
C TYR A 184 10.55 -11.61 -9.89
N SER A 185 11.60 -11.83 -10.65
CA SER A 185 11.60 -12.47 -11.97
C SER A 185 12.73 -13.49 -12.04
N SER A 186 12.53 -14.61 -12.73
CA SER A 186 13.58 -15.61 -12.94
C SER A 186 14.75 -15.10 -13.77
N GLU A 187 14.54 -14.05 -14.56
CA GLU A 187 15.59 -13.40 -15.34
C GLU A 187 16.53 -12.56 -14.47
N MET A 188 16.12 -12.23 -13.24
CA MET A 188 16.95 -11.47 -12.32
C MET A 188 18.01 -12.37 -11.69
N LYS A 189 19.22 -11.81 -11.55
CA LYS A 189 20.30 -12.47 -10.81
C LYS A 189 19.81 -12.76 -9.38
N THR A 190 19.77 -14.05 -9.06
CA THR A 190 19.25 -14.55 -7.79
C THR A 190 20.35 -15.25 -7.00
N THR A 191 20.49 -14.88 -5.73
CA THR A 191 21.41 -15.54 -4.79
C THR A 191 20.62 -16.53 -3.94
N ASP A 192 20.96 -17.80 -4.02
CA ASP A 192 20.37 -18.85 -3.18
C ASP A 192 21.03 -18.88 -1.80
N ILE A 193 20.24 -18.92 -0.74
CA ILE A 193 20.70 -18.97 0.66
C ILE A 193 19.95 -20.08 1.40
N VAL A 194 20.69 -20.90 2.13
CA VAL A 194 20.08 -21.97 2.93
C VAL A 194 19.37 -21.39 4.15
N TYR A 195 18.10 -21.75 4.35
CA TYR A 195 17.30 -21.35 5.51
C TYR A 195 17.97 -21.75 6.82
N GLY A 196 18.10 -20.80 7.76
CA GLY A 196 18.71 -21.04 9.06
C GLY A 196 20.23 -21.28 9.03
N SER A 197 20.90 -21.02 7.90
CA SER A 197 22.36 -21.02 7.82
C SER A 197 22.99 -19.81 8.51
N GLU A 198 24.32 -19.82 8.68
CA GLU A 198 25.05 -18.66 9.18
C GLU A 198 24.85 -17.44 8.26
N THR A 199 24.91 -17.64 6.94
CA THR A 199 24.61 -16.59 5.96
C THR A 199 23.19 -16.03 6.12
N TYR A 200 22.19 -16.87 6.39
CA TYR A 200 20.80 -16.43 6.63
C TYR A 200 20.70 -15.51 7.86
N PHE A 201 21.31 -15.90 8.98
CA PHE A 201 21.27 -15.08 10.20
C PHE A 201 22.13 -13.81 10.08
N GLN A 202 23.24 -13.88 9.35
CA GLN A 202 24.06 -12.72 9.05
C GLN A 202 23.28 -11.71 8.20
N MET A 203 22.56 -12.17 7.17
CA MET A 203 21.68 -11.33 6.35
C MET A 203 20.60 -10.62 7.19
N LEU A 204 19.99 -11.32 8.16
CA LEU A 204 19.02 -10.72 9.09
C LEU A 204 19.64 -9.68 10.03
N LYS A 205 20.90 -9.87 10.41
CA LYS A 205 21.63 -8.92 11.25
C LYS A 205 21.99 -7.66 10.48
N ASP A 206 22.42 -7.82 9.23
CA ASP A 206 22.83 -6.72 8.36
C ASP A 206 21.62 -5.93 7.82
N TYR A 207 20.49 -6.61 7.61
CA TYR A 207 19.25 -6.04 7.08
C TYR A 207 18.02 -6.47 7.91
N PRO A 208 17.82 -5.93 9.13
CA PRO A 208 16.73 -6.34 10.01
C PRO A 208 15.33 -6.23 9.39
N GLU A 209 15.15 -5.31 8.43
CA GLU A 209 13.89 -5.08 7.73
C GLU A 209 13.43 -6.26 6.87
N ILE A 210 14.30 -7.23 6.55
CA ILE A 210 13.89 -8.43 5.80
C ILE A 210 13.26 -9.48 6.71
N GLY A 211 13.40 -9.36 8.04
CA GLY A 211 12.83 -10.31 8.99
C GLY A 211 11.33 -10.51 8.83
N LYS A 212 10.60 -9.44 8.45
CA LYS A 212 9.17 -9.50 8.12
C LYS A 212 8.86 -10.32 6.85
N TYR A 213 9.80 -10.43 5.91
CA TYR A 213 9.65 -11.27 4.72
C TYR A 213 10.02 -12.72 5.04
N LEU A 214 11.09 -12.94 5.80
CA LEU A 214 11.55 -14.28 6.16
C LEU A 214 10.62 -14.98 7.16
N SER A 215 9.80 -14.23 7.90
CA SER A 215 8.75 -14.79 8.76
C SER A 215 7.61 -15.45 7.99
N LEU A 216 7.53 -15.27 6.65
CA LEU A 216 6.50 -15.89 5.81
C LEU A 216 6.64 -17.42 5.74
N GLY A 217 7.86 -17.95 5.85
CA GLY A 217 8.11 -19.39 5.82
C GLY A 217 9.57 -19.76 5.56
N LYS A 218 9.82 -21.06 5.34
CA LYS A 218 11.17 -21.59 5.08
C LYS A 218 11.65 -21.37 3.65
N LYS A 219 10.72 -21.14 2.71
CA LYS A 219 11.00 -20.92 1.29
C LYS A 219 10.44 -19.57 0.85
N VAL A 220 11.32 -18.63 0.59
CA VAL A 220 10.94 -17.23 0.27
C VAL A 220 11.85 -16.67 -0.82
N LYS A 221 11.26 -16.18 -1.90
CA LYS A 221 11.92 -15.43 -2.96
C LYS A 221 11.58 -13.95 -2.83
N PHE A 222 12.58 -13.08 -2.71
CA PHE A 222 12.37 -11.63 -2.59
C PHE A 222 13.51 -10.83 -3.19
N CYS A 223 13.26 -9.56 -3.54
CA CYS A 223 14.28 -8.70 -4.12
C CYS A 223 14.51 -7.43 -3.31
N LEU A 224 15.78 -7.01 -3.24
CA LEU A 224 16.24 -5.76 -2.64
C LEU A 224 16.95 -4.95 -3.74
N GLY A 225 16.35 -3.82 -4.14
CA GLY A 225 16.84 -3.08 -5.30
C GLY A 225 16.82 -3.95 -6.58
N ASN A 226 18.00 -4.21 -7.13
CA ASN A 226 18.17 -5.01 -8.35
C ASN A 226 18.66 -6.45 -8.10
N GLU A 227 18.81 -6.84 -6.83
CA GLU A 227 19.25 -8.19 -6.47
C GLU A 227 18.09 -8.99 -5.88
N CYS A 228 18.00 -10.25 -6.25
CA CYS A 228 17.00 -11.16 -5.72
C CYS A 228 17.67 -12.27 -4.90
N PHE A 229 16.91 -12.78 -3.93
CA PHE A 229 17.34 -13.82 -3.01
C PHE A 229 16.30 -14.92 -3.01
N ASN A 230 16.77 -16.15 -2.93
CA ASN A 230 15.94 -17.33 -2.78
C ASN A 230 16.37 -18.07 -1.52
N ILE A 231 15.54 -18.00 -0.49
CA ILE A 231 15.74 -18.72 0.76
C ILE A 231 15.14 -20.11 0.58
N GLY A 232 15.90 -21.15 0.88
CA GLY A 232 15.42 -22.52 0.74
C GLY A 232 16.39 -23.56 1.28
N GLU A 233 16.38 -24.75 0.67
CA GLU A 233 17.18 -25.90 1.12
C GLU A 233 18.60 -25.91 0.54
N HIS A 234 18.84 -25.15 -0.53
CA HIS A 234 20.11 -25.10 -1.27
C HIS A 234 20.64 -23.67 -1.32
N GLY A 235 21.96 -23.53 -1.51
CA GLY A 235 22.62 -22.24 -1.68
C GLY A 235 23.77 -22.01 -0.71
N ALA A 236 24.08 -20.74 -0.47
CA ALA A 236 25.14 -20.34 0.45
C ALA A 236 24.79 -20.69 1.91
N THR A 237 25.74 -21.31 2.60
CA THR A 237 25.67 -21.62 4.03
C THR A 237 26.68 -20.84 4.86
N THR A 238 27.81 -20.47 4.25
CA THR A 238 28.96 -19.81 4.90
C THR A 238 29.62 -18.85 3.91
N SER A 239 29.05 -17.67 3.71
CA SER A 239 29.63 -16.57 2.94
C SER A 239 28.97 -15.24 3.30
N THR A 240 29.75 -14.16 3.31
CA THR A 240 29.30 -12.78 3.40
C THR A 240 28.56 -12.41 2.12
N VAL A 241 27.23 -12.26 2.19
CA VAL A 241 26.44 -11.79 1.06
C VAL A 241 26.54 -10.27 1.03
N THR A 242 27.32 -9.72 0.11
CA THR A 242 27.41 -8.28 -0.09
C THR A 242 26.27 -7.82 -1.00
N ILE A 243 25.22 -7.25 -0.41
CA ILE A 243 24.12 -6.62 -1.14
C ILE A 243 24.49 -5.13 -1.36
N PRO A 244 24.29 -4.54 -2.55
CA PRO A 244 24.54 -3.12 -2.76
C PRO A 244 23.66 -2.29 -1.84
N SER A 245 24.32 -1.45 -1.02
CA SER A 245 23.71 -0.57 -0.04
C SER A 245 22.61 0.29 -0.66
N THR A 246 21.36 0.03 -0.31
CA THR A 246 20.42 1.14 -0.14
C THR A 246 20.75 1.71 1.23
N THR A 247 21.50 2.81 1.25
CA THR A 247 21.94 3.49 2.47
C THR A 247 20.73 3.82 3.36
N THR A 248 20.47 2.96 4.35
CA THR A 248 19.77 3.35 5.56
C THR A 248 20.86 3.77 6.54
N THR A 249 21.11 5.07 6.61
CA THR A 249 21.94 5.63 7.68
C THR A 249 21.17 5.45 8.99
N ILE A 250 21.50 4.41 9.75
CA ILE A 250 21.23 4.37 11.19
C ILE A 250 22.33 5.22 11.83
N GLN A 251 22.00 6.44 12.23
CA GLN A 251 22.85 7.17 13.19
C GLN A 251 22.48 6.67 14.58
N GLU A 252 23.40 5.91 15.16
CA GLU A 252 23.39 5.53 16.57
C GLU A 252 24.10 6.64 17.37
N GLY A 253 23.37 7.28 18.28
CA GLY A 253 23.95 8.14 19.33
C GLY A 253 23.57 9.62 19.29
N GLU A 254 22.35 9.95 19.73
CA GLU A 254 22.13 11.05 20.67
C GLU A 254 20.93 10.70 21.57
N GLU A 255 21.07 10.99 22.86
CA GLU A 255 20.19 10.60 23.95
C GLU A 255 18.69 10.73 23.62
N LYS A 256 17.92 9.64 23.84
CA LYS A 256 16.46 9.61 23.69
C LYS A 256 15.80 10.71 24.54
N PRO A 257 14.96 11.59 23.97
CA PRO A 257 13.91 12.19 24.76
C PRO A 257 12.84 11.12 25.01
N ASP A 258 12.44 11.03 26.27
CA ASP A 258 11.44 10.12 26.81
C ASP A 258 10.21 9.99 25.91
N VAL A 259 9.88 8.76 25.50
CA VAL A 259 8.75 8.43 24.61
C VAL A 259 7.42 8.81 25.26
N LEU A 260 7.38 8.89 26.60
CA LEU A 260 6.25 9.43 27.35
C LEU A 260 6.08 10.94 27.11
N SER A 261 7.17 11.70 27.04
CA SER A 261 7.15 13.16 26.77
C SER A 261 6.66 13.49 25.35
N GLN A 262 7.09 12.75 24.33
CA GLN A 262 6.60 12.96 22.95
C GLN A 262 5.15 12.53 22.75
N THR A 263 4.70 11.47 23.43
CA THR A 263 3.28 11.07 23.41
C THR A 263 2.43 12.10 24.16
N LEU A 264 2.92 12.65 25.28
CA LEU A 264 2.29 13.75 26.01
C LEU A 264 2.25 15.06 25.20
N LEU A 265 3.23 15.33 24.35
CA LEU A 265 3.24 16.52 23.47
C LEU A 265 2.24 16.38 22.31
N ILE A 266 2.12 15.20 21.71
CA ILE A 266 1.15 14.95 20.62
C ILE A 266 -0.28 14.94 21.17
N VAL A 267 -0.51 14.23 22.28
CA VAL A 267 -1.82 14.24 22.96
C VAL A 267 -2.12 15.64 23.52
N GLY A 268 -1.14 16.34 24.07
CA GLY A 268 -1.26 17.71 24.56
C GLY A 268 -1.61 18.70 23.44
N SER A 269 -1.01 18.56 22.25
CA SER A 269 -1.34 19.39 21.09
C SER A 269 -2.76 19.14 20.59
N ILE A 270 -3.20 17.87 20.56
CA ILE A 270 -4.57 17.50 20.20
C ILE A 270 -5.56 18.04 21.25
N VAL A 271 -5.24 17.94 22.55
CA VAL A 271 -6.07 18.47 23.64
C VAL A 271 -6.12 19.99 23.62
N ILE A 272 -5.03 20.70 23.33
CA ILE A 272 -5.00 22.17 23.21
C ILE A 272 -5.81 22.62 21.99
N ILE A 273 -5.75 21.89 20.87
CA ILE A 273 -6.58 22.18 19.70
C ILE A 273 -8.07 21.95 20.03
N CYS A 274 -8.42 20.86 20.70
CA CYS A 274 -9.81 20.59 21.14
C CYS A 274 -10.29 21.62 22.17
N ALA A 275 -9.46 22.00 23.14
CA ALA A 275 -9.78 23.01 24.16
C ALA A 275 -9.89 24.41 23.54
N GLY A 276 -9.04 24.77 22.58
CA GLY A 276 -9.13 26.02 21.83
C GLY A 276 -10.43 26.12 21.03
N ILE A 277 -10.87 25.01 20.42
CA ILE A 277 -12.15 24.92 19.71
C ILE A 277 -13.34 25.01 20.70
N LEU A 278 -13.25 24.37 21.87
CA LEU A 278 -14.29 24.41 22.90
C LEU A 278 -14.41 25.79 23.58
N ILE A 279 -13.29 26.41 23.97
CA ILE A 279 -13.25 27.75 24.56
C ILE A 279 -13.75 28.79 23.55
N TRP A 280 -13.38 28.66 22.27
CA TRP A 280 -13.88 29.54 21.22
C TRP A 280 -15.39 29.35 20.96
N SER A 281 -15.93 28.15 21.14
CA SER A 281 -17.37 27.91 21.05
C SER A 281 -18.17 28.52 22.20
N ARG A 282 -17.58 28.64 23.40
CA ARG A 282 -18.23 29.18 24.60
C ARG A 282 -18.22 30.71 24.68
N ILE A 283 -17.36 31.38 23.91
CA ILE A 283 -17.30 32.85 23.80
C ILE A 283 -18.26 33.38 22.72
N ARG A 284 -18.91 32.48 21.96
CA ARG A 284 -19.79 32.81 20.83
C ARG A 284 -21.27 32.46 21.02
N GLU A 285 -21.66 32.05 22.22
CA GLU A 285 -23.04 32.13 22.73
C GLU A 285 -23.19 33.44 23.53
#